data_AF-A0A7V3HIT0-F1
#
_entry.id   AF-A0A7V3HIT0-F1
#
_cell.length_a   1.000
_cell.length_b   1.000
_cell.length_c   1.000
_cell.angle_alpha   90.00
_cell.angle_beta   90.00
_cell.angle_gamma   90.00
#
_symmetry.space_group_name_H-M   'P 1'
#
loop_
_entity.id
_entity.type
_entity.pdbx_description
1 polymer ?
#
loop_
_entity_poly.entity_id
_entity_poly.type
_entity_poly.pdbx_seq_one_letter_code
_entity_poly.pdbx_strand_id
1 'polypeptide(L)'
;MADYADATNFLDVFFGKGADKSFGDPKDFPELLSLLDKGASTLDPAERQKYYDEANRFIFEKAIAIPIVHNSSAIAYRKEWKGIYPDPFSNEALWLVEAPGKDTLIYARSGDSVGLDCADETDGESFWVCKQVFEQLVAFKPGTTEVVPGLAERWEVSPDGLEWTFYLRKGVKFHDGTDFNADAVIFNFERWWDKANPYHKGHTGDFFYWSYFFGGFKGE
;
A
#
# COMPACT_ATOMS: atom_id res chain seq x y z
N MET A 1 6.99 -9.32 -4.67
CA MET A 1 6.98 -7.90 -4.27
C MET A 1 5.79 -7.75 -3.34
N ALA A 2 5.94 -7.06 -2.21
CA ALA A 2 4.79 -6.72 -1.38
C ALA A 2 4.20 -5.43 -1.95
N ASP A 3 2.88 -5.37 -2.06
CA ASP A 3 2.18 -4.19 -2.59
C ASP A 3 2.18 -3.04 -1.56
N TYR A 4 2.32 -3.39 -0.28
CA TYR A 4 2.42 -2.46 0.84
C TYR A 4 3.50 -2.90 1.84
N ALA A 5 4.16 -1.96 2.55
CA ALA A 5 5.25 -2.29 3.49
C ALA A 5 4.69 -2.67 4.84
N ASP A 6 3.94 -3.76 4.84
CA ASP A 6 3.47 -4.37 6.06
C ASP A 6 3.65 -5.88 5.99
N ALA A 7 4.12 -6.47 7.08
CA ALA A 7 4.24 -7.92 7.21
C ALA A 7 2.90 -8.62 6.97
N THR A 8 1.77 -8.00 7.34
CA THR A 8 0.42 -8.48 7.02
C THR A 8 0.24 -8.65 5.53
N ASN A 9 0.64 -7.68 4.71
CA ASN A 9 0.40 -7.73 3.26
C ASN A 9 1.06 -8.97 2.63
N PHE A 10 2.29 -9.31 3.02
CA PHE A 10 2.96 -10.48 2.46
C PHE A 10 2.45 -11.79 3.08
N LEU A 11 2.34 -11.85 4.40
CA LEU A 11 2.00 -13.10 5.08
C LEU A 11 0.53 -13.50 4.86
N ASP A 12 -0.40 -12.56 4.88
CA ASP A 12 -1.82 -12.89 4.72
C ASP A 12 -2.16 -13.30 3.29
N VAL A 13 -1.47 -12.76 2.28
CA VAL A 13 -1.63 -13.17 0.88
C VAL A 13 -1.29 -14.65 0.68
N PHE A 14 -0.24 -15.14 1.34
CA PHE A 14 0.24 -16.52 1.16
C PHE A 14 -0.23 -17.51 2.23
N PHE A 15 -0.62 -17.03 3.42
CA PHE A 15 -0.92 -17.88 4.57
C PHE A 15 -2.18 -17.47 5.35
N GLY A 16 -2.80 -16.34 5.02
CA GLY A 16 -4.01 -15.85 5.68
C GLY A 16 -5.27 -16.62 5.29
N LYS A 17 -6.42 -16.28 5.91
CA LYS A 17 -7.70 -17.00 5.71
C LYS A 17 -8.17 -17.06 4.25
N GLY A 18 -7.82 -16.04 3.46
CA GLY A 18 -8.16 -15.93 2.04
C GLY A 18 -7.06 -16.37 1.08
N ALA A 19 -5.91 -16.83 1.60
CA ALA A 19 -4.79 -17.24 0.77
C ALA A 19 -5.12 -18.45 -0.11
N ASP A 20 -4.46 -18.54 -1.25
CA ASP A 20 -4.52 -19.74 -2.08
C ASP A 20 -3.77 -20.92 -1.43
N LYS A 21 -3.86 -22.10 -2.05
CA LYS A 21 -3.34 -23.35 -1.48
C LYS A 21 -1.88 -23.67 -1.85
N SER A 22 -1.12 -22.70 -2.35
CA SER A 22 0.27 -22.89 -2.82
C SER A 22 1.19 -23.39 -1.70
N PHE A 23 0.90 -23.05 -0.44
CA PHE A 23 1.67 -23.47 0.73
C PHE A 23 0.86 -24.35 1.71
N GLY A 24 -0.19 -25.01 1.21
CA GLY A 24 -1.16 -25.77 2.01
C GLY A 24 -2.48 -25.02 2.21
N ASP A 25 -3.51 -25.71 2.70
CA ASP A 25 -4.80 -25.05 2.99
C ASP A 25 -4.66 -24.25 4.30
N PRO A 26 -4.88 -22.93 4.31
CA PRO A 26 -4.74 -22.12 5.53
C PRO A 26 -5.57 -22.64 6.72
N LYS A 27 -6.70 -23.32 6.43
CA LYS A 27 -7.57 -23.94 7.45
C LYS A 27 -6.89 -25.06 8.24
N ASP A 28 -5.84 -25.66 7.68
CA ASP A 28 -5.05 -26.69 8.34
C ASP A 28 -4.07 -26.09 9.37
N PHE A 29 -3.92 -24.76 9.40
CA PHE A 29 -2.99 -24.03 10.27
C PHE A 29 -3.70 -22.97 11.15
N PRO A 30 -4.66 -23.37 12.01
CA PRO A 30 -5.43 -22.41 12.83
C PRO A 30 -4.56 -21.58 13.79
N GLU A 31 -3.43 -22.13 14.24
CA GLU A 31 -2.46 -21.41 15.08
C GLU A 31 -1.80 -20.26 14.31
N LEU A 32 -1.38 -20.52 13.07
CA LEU A 32 -0.82 -19.50 12.18
C LEU A 32 -1.83 -18.38 11.92
N LEU A 33 -3.08 -18.75 11.59
CA LEU A 33 -4.16 -17.78 11.39
C LEU A 33 -4.38 -16.90 12.63
N SER A 34 -4.30 -17.48 13.84
CA SER A 34 -4.43 -16.70 15.08
C SER A 34 -3.25 -15.74 15.29
N LEU A 35 -2.03 -16.10 14.89
CA LEU A 35 -0.87 -15.22 15.00
C LEU A 35 -0.98 -14.06 14.02
N LEU A 36 -1.40 -14.33 12.79
CA LEU A 36 -1.64 -13.31 11.76
C LEU A 36 -2.75 -12.33 12.20
N ASP A 37 -3.88 -12.83 12.68
CA ASP A 37 -4.99 -12.00 13.20
C ASP A 37 -4.49 -11.06 14.33
N LYS A 38 -3.71 -11.59 15.29
CA LYS A 38 -3.14 -10.80 16.39
C LYS A 38 -2.12 -9.77 15.91
N GLY A 39 -1.26 -10.14 14.96
CA GLY A 39 -0.31 -9.23 14.34
C GLY A 39 -1.01 -8.08 13.63
N ALA A 40 -2.08 -8.37 12.90
CA ALA A 40 -2.88 -7.38 12.19
C ALA A 40 -3.65 -6.44 13.14
N SER A 41 -4.11 -6.92 14.29
CA SER A 41 -4.91 -6.15 15.24
C SER A 41 -4.10 -5.43 16.34
N THR A 42 -2.76 -5.54 16.34
CA THR A 42 -1.91 -4.94 17.38
C THR A 42 -1.31 -3.61 16.92
N LEU A 43 -1.59 -2.54 17.67
CA LEU A 43 -1.13 -1.18 17.35
C LEU A 43 0.34 -0.94 17.70
N ASP A 44 0.83 -1.50 18.80
CA ASP A 44 2.22 -1.32 19.22
C ASP A 44 3.18 -2.10 18.31
N PRO A 45 4.13 -1.44 17.61
CA PRO A 45 5.00 -2.12 16.66
C PRO A 45 5.87 -3.21 17.27
N ALA A 46 6.34 -3.02 18.51
CA ALA A 46 7.24 -3.98 19.16
C ALA A 46 6.48 -5.23 19.63
N GLU A 47 5.24 -5.06 20.09
CA GLU A 47 4.35 -6.19 20.42
C GLU A 47 3.89 -6.90 19.14
N ARG A 48 3.49 -6.15 18.11
CA ARG A 48 3.11 -6.66 16.80
C ARG A 48 4.20 -7.53 16.18
N GLN A 49 5.46 -7.11 16.25
CA GLN A 49 6.60 -7.85 15.69
C GLN A 49 6.73 -9.25 16.30
N LYS A 50 6.42 -9.44 17.59
CA LYS A 50 6.51 -10.75 18.26
C LYS A 50 5.58 -11.78 17.61
N TYR A 51 4.35 -11.38 17.26
CA TYR A 51 3.41 -12.26 16.58
C TYR A 51 3.91 -12.68 15.20
N TYR A 52 4.53 -11.77 14.45
CA TYR A 52 5.11 -12.10 13.14
C TYR A 52 6.38 -12.94 13.24
N ASP A 53 7.19 -12.75 14.27
CA ASP A 53 8.36 -13.60 14.52
C ASP A 53 7.92 -15.05 14.83
N GLU A 54 6.86 -15.22 15.61
CA GLU A 54 6.25 -16.53 15.88
C GLU A 54 5.61 -17.13 14.63
N ALA A 55 4.89 -16.33 13.84
CA ALA A 55 4.30 -16.77 12.57
C ALA A 55 5.37 -17.25 11.58
N ASN A 56 6.46 -16.49 11.43
CA ASN A 56 7.58 -16.86 10.56
C ASN A 56 8.23 -18.17 11.01
N ARG A 57 8.40 -18.37 12.32
CA ARG A 57 8.91 -19.63 12.88
C ARG A 57 7.97 -20.79 12.58
N PHE A 58 6.67 -20.60 12.76
CA PHE A 58 5.67 -21.62 12.44
C PHE A 58 5.73 -21.99 10.95
N ILE A 59 5.77 -21.01 10.05
CA ILE A 59 5.86 -21.21 8.59
C ILE A 59 7.12 -22.01 8.23
N PHE A 60 8.27 -21.63 8.81
CA PHE A 60 9.53 -22.33 8.60
C PHE A 60 9.45 -23.80 9.04
N GLU A 61 8.81 -24.09 10.17
CA GLU A 61 8.72 -25.44 10.73
C GLU A 61 7.66 -26.33 10.06
N LYS A 62 6.55 -25.75 9.58
CA LYS A 62 5.33 -26.50 9.21
C LYS A 62 4.95 -26.42 7.74
N ALA A 63 5.09 -25.25 7.12
CA ALA A 63 4.69 -25.04 5.73
C ALA A 63 5.85 -25.19 4.73
N ILE A 64 7.09 -25.31 5.24
CA ILE A 64 8.34 -25.40 4.45
C ILE A 64 8.40 -24.29 3.39
N ALA A 65 8.09 -23.06 3.82
CA ALA A 65 8.37 -21.86 3.05
C ALA A 65 9.48 -21.09 3.75
N ILE A 66 10.47 -20.63 2.99
CA ILE A 66 11.52 -19.73 3.49
C ILE A 66 11.34 -18.41 2.74
N PRO A 67 10.62 -17.43 3.31
CA PRO A 67 10.53 -16.10 2.73
C PRO A 67 11.93 -15.49 2.72
N ILE A 68 12.46 -15.23 1.53
CA ILE A 68 13.71 -14.48 1.37
C ILE A 68 13.32 -13.03 1.10
N VAL A 69 13.54 -12.17 2.09
CA VAL A 69 13.36 -10.72 1.92
C VAL A 69 14.70 -10.12 1.54
N HIS A 70 14.74 -9.40 0.42
CA HIS A 70 15.80 -8.44 0.14
C HIS A 70 15.20 -7.04 0.21
N ASN A 71 15.78 -6.16 1.03
CA ASN A 71 15.30 -4.78 1.13
C ASN A 71 15.83 -3.87 0.00
N SER A 72 16.68 -4.42 -0.88
CA SER A 72 17.31 -3.65 -1.94
C SER A 72 16.46 -3.72 -3.19
N SER A 73 15.80 -2.60 -3.50
CA SER A 73 15.41 -2.28 -4.87
C SER A 73 16.67 -1.86 -5.62
N ALA A 74 16.91 -2.47 -6.79
CA ALA A 74 18.06 -2.16 -7.62
C ALA A 74 17.59 -1.41 -8.86
N ILE A 75 17.93 -0.12 -8.92
CA ILE A 75 17.66 0.73 -10.08
C ILE A 75 18.97 1.22 -10.69
N ALA A 76 19.05 1.17 -12.02
CA ALA A 76 20.16 1.72 -12.78
C ALA A 76 19.81 3.13 -13.24
N TYR A 77 20.70 4.09 -12.98
CA TYR A 77 20.52 5.48 -13.37
C TYR A 77 21.84 6.14 -13.74
N ARG A 78 21.77 7.31 -14.36
CA ARG A 78 22.96 8.05 -14.78
C ARG A 78 23.67 8.64 -13.57
N LYS A 79 25.01 8.53 -13.52
CA LYS A 79 25.84 8.95 -12.37
C LYS A 79 25.63 10.43 -11.98
N GLU A 80 25.34 11.26 -12.97
CA GLU A 80 25.10 12.70 -12.80
C GLU A 80 23.74 13.03 -12.18
N TRP A 81 22.76 12.12 -12.20
CA TRP A 81 21.44 12.36 -11.63
C TRP A 81 21.46 12.32 -10.10
N LYS A 82 20.59 13.12 -9.48
CA LYS A 82 20.42 13.25 -8.03
C LYS A 82 18.95 13.06 -7.64
N GLY A 83 18.68 12.90 -6.35
CA GLY A 83 17.31 12.72 -5.83
C GLY A 83 16.67 11.38 -6.20
N ILE A 84 17.48 10.38 -6.51
CA ILE A 84 17.04 9.02 -6.80
C ILE A 84 17.13 8.21 -5.51
N TYR A 85 15.98 7.80 -5.00
CA TYR A 85 15.85 7.01 -3.79
C TYR A 85 15.23 5.66 -4.16
N PRO A 86 16.03 4.58 -4.25
CA PRO A 86 15.49 3.24 -4.51
C PRO A 86 14.40 2.94 -3.49
N ASP A 87 13.19 2.73 -3.98
CA ASP A 87 12.00 2.60 -3.15
C ASP A 87 11.79 1.11 -2.82
N PRO A 88 11.47 0.74 -1.57
CA PRO A 88 11.26 -0.67 -1.20
C PRO A 88 10.10 -1.34 -1.97
N PHE A 89 9.21 -0.57 -2.59
CA PHE A 89 8.14 -1.05 -3.47
C PHE A 89 8.50 -1.00 -4.95
N SER A 90 9.74 -0.61 -5.27
CA SER A 90 10.18 -0.24 -6.62
C SER A 90 9.18 0.71 -7.27
N ASN A 91 8.81 1.79 -6.60
CA ASN A 91 7.93 2.84 -7.11
C ASN A 91 8.54 4.21 -6.74
N GLU A 92 9.61 4.62 -7.42
CA GLU A 92 10.37 5.81 -7.02
C GLU A 92 9.63 7.14 -7.22
N ALA A 93 9.91 8.11 -6.35
CA ALA A 93 9.39 9.48 -6.43
C ALA A 93 10.14 10.30 -7.49
N LEU A 94 9.69 10.25 -8.76
CA LEU A 94 10.43 10.82 -9.88
C LEU A 94 10.49 12.35 -9.87
N TRP A 95 9.55 13.01 -9.19
CA TRP A 95 9.55 14.47 -9.01
C TRP A 95 10.73 14.99 -8.16
N LEU A 96 11.44 14.10 -7.45
CA LEU A 96 12.66 14.45 -6.72
C LEU A 96 13.92 14.35 -7.59
N VAL A 97 13.81 13.76 -8.80
CA VAL A 97 14.96 13.48 -9.64
C VAL A 97 15.44 14.75 -10.33
N GLU A 98 16.70 15.09 -10.07
CA GLU A 98 17.39 16.17 -10.77
C GLU A 98 18.28 15.59 -11.86
N ALA A 99 18.00 15.94 -13.11
CA ALA A 99 18.77 15.55 -14.28
C ALA A 99 19.46 16.78 -14.91
N PRO A 100 20.75 17.03 -14.62
CA PRO A 100 21.42 18.24 -15.08
C PRO A 100 21.39 18.42 -16.60
N GLY A 101 20.94 19.59 -17.07
CA GLY A 101 20.84 19.92 -18.48
C GLY A 101 19.72 19.18 -19.23
N LYS A 102 18.74 18.62 -18.52
CA LYS A 102 17.57 17.95 -19.08
C LYS A 102 16.29 18.53 -18.45
N ASP A 103 15.26 18.66 -19.28
CA ASP A 103 13.88 18.95 -18.87
C ASP A 103 13.01 17.68 -18.82
N THR A 104 13.51 16.58 -19.41
CA THR A 104 12.79 15.33 -19.60
C THR A 104 13.54 14.19 -18.94
N LEU A 105 12.83 13.46 -18.07
CA LEU A 105 13.25 12.18 -17.53
C LEU A 105 12.67 11.05 -18.38
N ILE A 106 13.51 10.13 -18.85
CA ILE A 106 13.07 8.91 -19.53
C ILE A 106 13.24 7.75 -18.55
N TYR A 107 12.12 7.17 -18.15
CA TYR A 107 12.06 6.01 -17.26
C TYR A 107 11.65 4.77 -18.06
N ALA A 108 12.35 3.65 -17.86
CA ALA A 108 12.05 2.37 -18.51
C ALA A 108 11.41 1.44 -17.49
N ARG A 109 10.32 0.79 -17.89
CA ARG A 109 9.48 -0.07 -17.05
C ARG A 109 9.21 -1.41 -17.75
N SER A 110 8.80 -2.42 -16.98
CA SER A 110 8.75 -3.80 -17.46
C SER A 110 7.48 -4.12 -18.23
N GLY A 111 6.39 -3.39 -17.98
CA GLY A 111 5.11 -3.52 -18.65
C GLY A 111 4.40 -2.18 -18.82
N ASP A 112 3.22 -2.22 -19.43
CA ASP A 112 2.33 -1.06 -19.50
C ASP A 112 1.37 -1.05 -18.29
N SER A 113 0.78 0.10 -17.97
CA SER A 113 -0.27 0.19 -16.94
C SER A 113 -1.58 -0.36 -17.51
N VAL A 114 -2.34 -1.09 -16.71
CA VAL A 114 -3.64 -1.63 -17.14
C VAL A 114 -4.79 -0.65 -16.87
N GLY A 115 -4.60 0.26 -15.92
CA GLY A 115 -5.51 1.38 -15.69
C GLY A 115 -4.89 2.48 -14.83
N LEU A 116 -5.65 3.57 -14.67
CA LEU A 116 -5.22 4.79 -13.97
C LEU A 116 -6.17 5.19 -12.83
N ASP A 117 -7.21 4.40 -12.56
CA ASP A 117 -7.95 4.50 -11.30
C ASP A 117 -7.26 3.62 -10.26
N CYS A 118 -6.28 4.20 -9.58
CA CYS A 118 -5.34 3.51 -8.70
C CYS A 118 -5.98 2.71 -7.56
N ALA A 119 -7.24 3.01 -7.22
CA ALA A 119 -7.95 2.27 -6.17
C ALA A 119 -8.53 0.93 -6.65
N ASP A 120 -8.62 0.72 -7.97
CA ASP A 120 -9.12 -0.50 -8.59
C ASP A 120 -8.00 -1.42 -9.11
N GLU A 121 -6.77 -0.90 -9.24
CA GLU A 121 -5.63 -1.68 -9.72
C GLU A 121 -4.90 -2.40 -8.58
N THR A 122 -4.22 -3.48 -8.92
CA THR A 122 -3.43 -4.30 -7.97
C THR A 122 -2.02 -4.62 -8.45
N ASP A 123 -1.56 -3.97 -9.50
CA ASP A 123 -0.26 -4.23 -10.11
C ASP A 123 0.70 -3.04 -9.94
N GLY A 124 1.98 -3.35 -9.75
CA GLY A 124 3.01 -2.33 -9.56
C GLY A 124 3.21 -1.43 -10.78
N GLU A 125 2.90 -1.91 -11.98
CA GLU A 125 3.06 -1.18 -13.24
C GLU A 125 2.03 -0.03 -13.34
N SER A 126 0.78 -0.23 -12.91
CA SER A 126 -0.20 0.84 -12.72
C SER A 126 0.20 1.79 -11.58
N PHE A 127 0.65 1.24 -10.44
CA PHE A 127 1.03 2.04 -9.27
C PHE A 127 2.21 2.97 -9.50
N TRP A 128 3.10 2.63 -10.43
CA TRP A 128 4.17 3.49 -10.90
C TRP A 128 3.68 4.85 -11.39
N VAL A 129 2.69 4.84 -12.28
CA VAL A 129 2.10 6.06 -12.85
C VAL A 129 1.26 6.76 -11.80
N CYS A 130 0.48 6.01 -11.03
CA CYS A 130 -0.35 6.52 -9.96
C CYS A 130 0.44 7.39 -8.97
N LYS A 131 1.61 6.94 -8.52
CA LYS A 131 2.43 7.69 -7.56
C LYS A 131 2.89 9.05 -8.10
N GLN A 132 2.98 9.22 -9.42
CA GLN A 132 3.40 10.50 -10.02
C GLN A 132 2.22 11.47 -10.24
N VAL A 133 0.98 10.98 -10.14
CA VAL A 133 -0.24 11.73 -10.49
C VAL A 133 -1.12 11.99 -9.26
N PHE A 134 -1.15 11.06 -8.31
CA PHE A 134 -1.99 11.09 -7.12
C PHE A 134 -1.14 11.28 -5.86
N GLU A 135 -1.76 11.90 -4.85
CA GLU A 135 -1.18 12.08 -3.53
C GLU A 135 -2.07 11.42 -2.47
N GLN A 136 -1.46 10.80 -1.46
CA GLN A 136 -2.14 10.07 -0.38
C GLN A 136 -2.33 10.96 0.85
N LEU A 137 -3.22 10.57 1.79
CA LEU A 137 -3.34 11.27 3.08
C LEU A 137 -2.04 11.22 3.88
N VAL A 138 -1.39 10.07 3.88
CA VAL A 138 -0.05 9.84 4.45
C VAL A 138 0.82 9.22 3.37
N ALA A 139 2.12 9.46 3.44
CA ALA A 139 3.09 8.96 2.47
C ALA A 139 4.20 8.18 3.17
N PHE A 140 5.07 7.56 2.39
CA PHE A 140 6.33 7.04 2.89
C PHE A 140 7.46 8.03 2.58
N LYS A 141 8.37 8.20 3.54
CA LYS A 141 9.60 8.95 3.30
C LYS A 141 10.38 8.28 2.15
N PRO A 142 10.90 9.05 1.18
CA PRO A 142 11.58 8.47 0.02
C PRO A 142 12.67 7.46 0.40
N GLY A 143 12.58 6.26 -0.17
CA GLY A 143 13.53 5.16 0.06
C GLY A 143 13.36 4.42 1.39
N THR A 144 12.29 4.66 2.14
CA THR A 144 12.02 3.98 3.41
C THR A 144 10.55 3.55 3.50
N THR A 145 10.21 2.85 4.57
CA THR A 145 8.84 2.48 4.96
C THR A 145 8.33 3.33 6.13
N GLU A 146 9.01 4.44 6.42
CA GLU A 146 8.64 5.39 7.48
C GLU A 146 7.43 6.23 7.02
N VAL A 147 6.31 6.11 7.73
CA VAL A 147 5.10 6.89 7.44
C VAL A 147 5.30 8.35 7.81
N VAL A 148 5.00 9.25 6.89
CA VAL A 148 5.11 10.71 7.02
C VAL A 148 3.84 11.42 6.52
N PRO A 149 3.62 12.69 6.90
CA PRO A 149 2.49 13.48 6.40
C PRO A 149 2.45 13.59 4.86
N GLY A 150 1.29 13.28 4.28
CA GLY A 150 0.95 13.51 2.87
C GLY A 150 0.00 14.70 2.75
N LEU A 151 -1.18 14.49 2.17
CA LEU A 151 -2.29 15.46 2.15
C LEU A 151 -2.88 15.76 3.55
N ALA A 152 -2.68 14.86 4.52
CA ALA A 152 -2.92 15.14 5.94
C ALA A 152 -1.61 15.57 6.62
N GLU A 153 -1.63 16.70 7.33
CA GLU A 153 -0.48 17.27 8.05
C GLU A 153 -0.16 16.50 9.33
N ARG A 154 -1.20 15.92 9.94
CA ARG A 154 -1.15 15.09 11.13
C ARG A 154 -2.42 14.27 11.24
N TRP A 155 -2.40 13.26 12.10
CA TRP A 155 -3.57 12.46 12.45
C TRP A 155 -3.53 12.07 13.92
N GLU A 156 -4.70 11.74 14.44
CA GLU A 156 -4.89 11.21 15.79
C GLU A 156 -5.60 9.85 15.69
N VAL A 157 -5.23 8.93 16.57
CA VAL A 157 -5.79 7.58 16.64
C VAL A 157 -6.38 7.37 18.03
N SER A 158 -7.60 6.88 18.12
CA SER A 158 -8.24 6.55 19.40
C SER A 158 -7.47 5.41 20.11
N PRO A 159 -7.57 5.30 21.45
CA PRO A 159 -6.88 4.25 22.21
C PRO A 159 -7.22 2.81 21.78
N ASP A 160 -8.41 2.58 21.21
CA ASP A 160 -8.86 1.29 20.69
C ASP A 160 -8.52 1.08 19.20
N GLY A 161 -7.96 2.10 18.53
CA GLY A 161 -7.57 2.03 17.12
C GLY A 161 -8.73 2.10 16.13
N LEU A 162 -9.96 2.30 16.60
CA LEU A 162 -11.18 2.25 15.77
C LEU A 162 -11.56 3.61 15.17
N GLU A 163 -11.03 4.72 15.71
CA GLU A 163 -11.28 6.06 15.19
C GLU A 163 -9.96 6.74 14.79
N TRP A 164 -9.93 7.26 13.57
CA TRP A 164 -8.79 7.98 12.99
C TRP A 164 -9.25 9.37 12.54
N THR A 165 -8.62 10.42 13.08
CA THR A 165 -8.91 11.81 12.70
C THR A 165 -7.75 12.39 11.92
N PHE A 166 -7.95 12.70 10.64
CA PHE A 166 -6.93 13.30 9.77
C PHE A 166 -7.12 14.83 9.64
N TYR A 167 -6.04 15.58 9.76
CA TYR A 167 -6.04 17.04 9.62
C TYR A 167 -5.44 17.43 8.27
N LEU A 168 -6.31 17.81 7.33
CA LEU A 168 -5.94 18.04 5.93
C LEU A 168 -5.18 19.35 5.70
N ARG A 169 -4.17 19.31 4.82
CA ARG A 169 -3.48 20.49 4.28
C ARG A 169 -4.47 21.47 3.66
N LYS A 170 -4.19 22.76 3.83
CA LYS A 170 -4.99 23.85 3.24
C LYS A 170 -4.33 24.38 1.97
N GLY A 171 -5.15 24.85 1.04
CA GLY A 171 -4.69 25.48 -0.22
C GLY A 171 -4.14 24.50 -1.25
N VAL A 172 -4.28 23.19 -1.04
CA VAL A 172 -3.95 22.18 -2.05
C VAL A 172 -5.03 22.19 -3.12
N LYS A 173 -4.62 22.05 -4.38
CA LYS A 173 -5.50 22.03 -5.54
C LYS A 173 -5.25 20.78 -6.38
N PHE A 174 -6.31 20.28 -7.00
CA PHE A 174 -6.19 19.31 -8.08
C PHE A 174 -5.63 19.97 -9.34
N HIS A 175 -5.22 19.17 -10.32
CA HIS A 175 -4.63 19.65 -11.57
C HIS A 175 -5.57 20.54 -12.41
N ASP A 176 -6.88 20.47 -12.19
CA ASP A 176 -7.89 21.32 -12.82
C ASP A 176 -8.14 22.64 -12.07
N GLY A 177 -7.47 22.85 -10.93
CA GLY A 177 -7.58 24.03 -10.08
C GLY A 177 -8.64 23.97 -8.98
N THR A 178 -9.45 22.91 -8.93
CA THR A 178 -10.41 22.67 -7.84
C THR A 178 -9.69 22.45 -6.51
N ASP A 179 -10.32 22.84 -5.40
CA ASP A 179 -9.71 22.71 -4.07
C ASP A 179 -9.80 21.27 -3.56
N PHE A 180 -8.69 20.78 -2.99
CA PHE A 180 -8.70 19.56 -2.19
C PHE A 180 -9.26 19.86 -0.79
N ASN A 181 -10.23 19.04 -0.35
CA ASN A 181 -10.89 19.16 0.95
C ASN A 181 -11.40 17.80 1.44
N ALA A 182 -12.13 17.79 2.57
CA ALA A 182 -12.66 16.56 3.15
C ALA A 182 -13.71 15.88 2.26
N ASP A 183 -14.47 16.64 1.47
CA ASP A 183 -15.48 16.07 0.57
C ASP A 183 -14.83 15.20 -0.52
N ALA A 184 -13.65 15.59 -1.01
CA ALA A 184 -12.88 14.77 -1.96
C ALA A 184 -12.40 13.44 -1.35
N VAL A 185 -12.06 13.44 -0.05
CA VAL A 185 -11.68 12.22 0.69
C VAL A 185 -12.91 11.33 0.87
N ILE A 186 -14.03 11.90 1.31
CA ILE A 186 -15.31 11.19 1.48
C ILE A 186 -15.75 10.57 0.16
N PHE A 187 -15.73 11.34 -0.94
CA PHE A 187 -16.08 10.86 -2.27
C PHE A 187 -15.30 9.59 -2.65
N ASN A 188 -13.99 9.58 -2.41
CA ASN A 188 -13.15 8.43 -2.69
C ASN A 188 -13.52 7.24 -1.80
N PHE A 189 -13.63 7.42 -0.49
CA PHE A 189 -14.00 6.32 0.42
C PHE A 189 -15.38 5.76 0.11
N GLU A 190 -16.38 6.61 -0.16
CA GLU A 190 -17.73 6.18 -0.48
C GLU A 190 -17.80 5.41 -1.80
N ARG A 191 -17.09 5.87 -2.85
CA ARG A 191 -17.10 5.17 -4.14
C ARG A 191 -16.34 3.86 -4.09
N TRP A 192 -15.33 3.71 -3.22
CA TRP A 192 -14.63 2.44 -3.04
C TRP A 192 -15.47 1.46 -2.22
N TRP A 193 -16.19 1.95 -1.22
CA TRP A 193 -16.96 1.14 -0.28
C TRP A 193 -18.30 0.63 -0.81
N ASP A 194 -19.04 1.47 -1.52
CA ASP A 194 -20.42 1.19 -1.90
C ASP A 194 -20.50 0.76 -3.37
N LYS A 195 -20.73 -0.54 -3.61
CA LYS A 195 -20.90 -1.11 -4.96
C LYS A 195 -22.04 -0.47 -5.76
N ALA A 196 -23.02 0.13 -5.08
CA ALA A 196 -24.14 0.82 -5.73
C ALA A 196 -23.83 2.28 -6.06
N ASN A 197 -22.70 2.82 -5.60
CA ASN A 197 -22.28 4.17 -5.94
C ASN A 197 -22.05 4.28 -7.45
N PRO A 198 -22.61 5.29 -8.14
CA PRO A 198 -22.45 5.44 -9.60
C PRO A 198 -20.99 5.66 -10.04
N TYR A 199 -20.09 5.98 -9.11
CA TYR A 199 -18.65 6.15 -9.31
C TYR A 199 -17.81 4.96 -8.82
N HIS A 200 -18.44 3.86 -8.38
CA HIS A 200 -17.77 2.57 -8.16
C HIS A 200 -17.47 1.92 -9.51
N LYS A 201 -16.53 2.52 -10.24
CA LYS A 201 -16.14 2.13 -11.58
C LYS A 201 -14.62 2.16 -11.67
N GLY A 202 -14.05 1.07 -12.13
CA GLY A 202 -12.63 0.97 -12.46
C GLY A 202 -12.44 0.08 -13.69
N HIS A 203 -11.20 -0.30 -13.96
CA HIS A 203 -10.87 -1.22 -15.05
C HIS A 203 -11.48 -2.61 -14.82
N THR A 204 -11.37 -3.14 -13.61
CA THR A 204 -11.99 -4.39 -13.16
C THR A 204 -13.32 -4.12 -12.45
N GLY A 205 -13.37 -3.02 -11.67
CA GLY A 205 -14.50 -2.71 -10.78
C GLY A 205 -14.53 -3.57 -9.52
N ASP A 206 -13.44 -4.26 -9.20
CA ASP A 206 -13.35 -5.17 -8.06
C ASP A 206 -12.92 -4.44 -6.78
N PHE A 207 -12.22 -3.30 -6.86
CA PHE A 207 -11.71 -2.53 -5.71
C PHE A 207 -11.11 -3.44 -4.62
N PHE A 208 -10.29 -4.42 -5.05
CA PHE A 208 -9.83 -5.54 -4.24
C PHE A 208 -9.28 -5.11 -2.87
N TYR A 209 -8.39 -4.11 -2.86
CA TYR A 209 -7.76 -3.65 -1.62
C TYR A 209 -8.74 -3.00 -0.65
N TRP A 210 -9.83 -2.39 -1.13
CA TRP A 210 -10.86 -1.88 -0.23
C TRP A 210 -11.44 -3.03 0.60
N SER A 211 -11.94 -4.07 -0.07
CA SER A 211 -12.51 -5.23 0.61
C SER A 211 -11.47 -5.94 1.49
N TYR A 212 -10.23 -6.03 1.03
CA TYR A 212 -9.15 -6.70 1.74
C TYR A 212 -8.79 -5.99 3.05
N PHE A 213 -8.62 -4.66 3.04
CA PHE A 213 -8.22 -3.90 4.22
C PHE A 213 -9.38 -3.52 5.14
N PHE A 214 -10.58 -3.28 4.59
CA PHE A 214 -11.74 -2.81 5.34
C PHE A 214 -12.78 -3.91 5.63
N GLY A 215 -12.47 -5.16 5.29
CA GLY A 215 -13.26 -6.33 5.69
C GLY A 215 -14.55 -6.54 4.89
N GLY A 216 -14.75 -5.81 3.79
CA GLY A 216 -15.90 -5.98 2.90
C GLY A 216 -16.44 -4.67 2.36
N PHE A 217 -17.46 -4.79 1.53
CA PHE A 217 -18.20 -3.65 0.99
C PHE A 217 -19.42 -3.32 1.84
N LYS A 218 -20.07 -2.20 1.52
CA LYS A 218 -21.22 -1.72 2.29
C LYS A 218 -22.35 -2.75 2.35
N GLY A 219 -22.66 -3.19 3.57
CA GLY A 219 -23.74 -4.14 3.85
C GLY A 219 -23.32 -5.62 3.90
N GLU A 220 -22.03 -5.91 3.74
CA GLU A 220 -21.43 -7.23 3.99
C GLU A 220 -21.04 -7.43 5.46
#